data_AF-A0A844IUD4-F1
#
_entry.id   AF-A0A844IUD4-F1
#
_cell.length_a   1.000
_cell.length_b   1.000
_cell.length_c   1.000
_cell.angle_alpha   90.00
_cell.angle_beta   90.00
_cell.angle_gamma   90.00
#
_symmetry.space_group_name_H-M   'P 1'
#
loop_
_entity.id
_entity.type
_entity.pdbx_description
1 polymer ?
#
loop_
_entity_poly.entity_id
_entity_poly.type
_entity_poly.pdbx_seq_one_letter_code
_entity_poly.pdbx_strand_id
1 'polypeptide(L)'
;MAANLKQIAKYLDNLGWDYRFDEEEDRIITGVEAENIEDFLIVVQLDEEGKFFRLFAPQVLAEVKDHPYKDAILQTMLAISWETKMLQWEYDPSDGEIRAIIEFPLEDSLLTERQFNRCLSGLIQIVDTVALPRLQEVMETGEDPGNLDLGERLLLSIQEQAPGLLELLEKAMEARKKRGSLSDE
;
A
#
# COMPACT_ATOMS: atom_id res chain seq x y z
N MET A 1 0.80 -8.49 -29.21
CA MET A 1 1.55 -7.22 -29.43
C MET A 1 2.08 -6.83 -28.07
N ALA A 2 3.39 -6.65 -27.92
CA ALA A 2 3.98 -6.31 -26.62
C ALA A 2 3.75 -4.83 -26.27
N ALA A 3 3.68 -4.53 -24.97
CA ALA A 3 3.79 -3.16 -24.50
C ALA A 3 5.19 -2.61 -24.78
N ASN A 4 5.33 -1.29 -24.81
CA ASN A 4 6.65 -0.64 -24.91
C ASN A 4 6.66 0.65 -24.10
N LEU A 5 7.85 1.10 -23.69
CA LEU A 5 7.98 2.29 -22.86
C LEU A 5 7.47 3.57 -23.52
N LYS A 6 7.53 3.70 -24.85
CA LYS A 6 7.00 4.89 -25.57
C LYS A 6 5.48 5.01 -25.41
N GLN A 7 4.78 3.89 -25.35
CA GLN A 7 3.34 3.84 -25.07
C GLN A 7 3.03 4.32 -23.64
N ILE A 8 3.83 3.89 -22.66
CA ILE A 8 3.69 4.27 -21.24
C ILE A 8 4.00 5.76 -21.05
N ALA A 9 5.09 6.25 -21.66
CA ALA A 9 5.46 7.66 -21.68
C ALA A 9 4.31 8.54 -22.20
N LYS A 10 3.64 8.12 -23.28
CA LYS A 10 2.46 8.83 -23.78
C LYS A 10 1.30 8.87 -22.77
N TYR A 11 1.12 7.82 -21.98
CA TYR A 11 0.10 7.81 -20.92
C TYR A 11 0.43 8.80 -19.81
N LEU A 12 1.71 8.90 -19.42
CA LEU A 12 2.19 9.89 -18.48
C LEU A 12 2.09 11.32 -19.03
N ASP A 13 2.43 11.54 -20.30
CA ASP A 13 2.26 12.83 -20.99
C ASP A 13 0.80 13.29 -20.94
N ASN A 14 -0.16 12.39 -21.17
CA ASN A 14 -1.59 12.69 -21.11
C ASN A 14 -2.05 13.07 -19.70
N LEU A 15 -1.38 12.55 -18.66
CA LEU A 15 -1.62 12.93 -17.26
C LEU A 15 -0.89 14.23 -16.87
N GLY A 16 0.04 14.71 -17.71
CA GLY A 16 0.88 15.88 -17.42
C GLY A 16 1.97 15.58 -16.39
N TRP A 17 2.43 14.33 -16.32
CA TRP A 17 3.42 13.88 -15.34
C TRP A 17 4.83 13.94 -15.91
N ASP A 18 5.78 14.39 -15.08
CA ASP A 18 7.19 14.36 -15.41
C ASP A 18 7.78 12.96 -15.18
N TYR A 19 8.67 12.53 -16.08
CA TYR A 19 9.31 11.22 -15.99
C TYR A 19 10.69 11.21 -16.65
N ARG A 20 11.49 10.20 -16.30
CA ARG A 20 12.80 9.91 -16.88
C ARG A 20 12.83 8.49 -17.41
N PHE A 21 13.40 8.31 -18.60
CA PHE A 21 13.76 6.99 -19.10
C PHE A 21 15.08 6.51 -18.50
N ASP A 22 15.12 5.23 -18.16
CA ASP A 22 16.33 4.49 -17.87
C ASP A 22 16.42 3.38 -18.93
N GLU A 23 17.14 3.69 -20.01
CA GLU A 23 17.28 2.80 -21.17
C GLU A 23 18.13 1.56 -20.86
N GLU A 24 18.98 1.60 -19.82
CA GLU A 24 19.81 0.46 -19.43
C GLU A 24 18.95 -0.65 -18.81
N GLU A 25 17.95 -0.28 -18.02
CA GLU A 25 17.09 -1.18 -17.24
C GLU A 25 15.67 -1.31 -17.81
N ASP A 26 15.43 -0.83 -19.04
CA ASP A 26 14.11 -0.79 -19.72
C ASP A 26 12.95 -0.34 -18.82
N ARG A 27 13.14 0.81 -18.15
CA ARG A 27 12.16 1.36 -17.19
C ARG A 27 11.95 2.86 -17.34
N ILE A 28 10.80 3.32 -16.83
CA ILE A 28 10.45 4.73 -16.64
C ILE A 28 10.34 5.01 -15.14
N ILE A 29 10.89 6.14 -14.70
CA ILE A 29 10.82 6.59 -13.31
C ILE A 29 10.06 7.91 -13.28
N THR A 30 9.06 8.02 -12.43
CA THR A 30 8.26 9.24 -12.23
C THR A 30 8.14 9.56 -10.75
N GLY A 31 8.16 10.85 -10.42
CA GLY A 31 7.95 11.33 -9.04
C GLY A 31 6.48 11.60 -8.78
N VAL A 32 6.06 11.38 -7.54
CA VAL A 32 4.68 11.55 -7.09
C VAL A 32 4.65 12.49 -5.90
N GLU A 33 3.72 13.43 -5.93
CA GLU A 33 3.35 14.17 -4.72
C GLU A 33 2.46 13.28 -3.85
N ALA A 34 2.92 12.93 -2.66
CA ALA A 34 2.21 12.14 -1.66
C ALA A 34 2.20 12.84 -0.31
N GLU A 35 1.27 12.47 0.56
CA GLU A 35 1.11 13.08 1.88
C GLU A 35 2.08 12.50 2.92
N ASN A 36 2.34 11.20 2.86
CA ASN A 36 3.06 10.46 3.91
C ASN A 36 4.42 9.90 3.46
N ILE A 37 4.81 10.08 2.19
CA ILE A 37 6.12 9.69 1.66
C ILE A 37 6.88 10.91 1.15
N GLU A 38 8.07 11.13 1.70
CA GLU A 38 9.06 12.01 1.11
C GLU A 38 9.72 11.32 -0.09
N ASP A 39 9.93 12.06 -1.19
CA ASP A 39 10.54 11.56 -2.42
C ASP A 39 9.86 10.29 -2.99
N PHE A 40 8.52 10.30 -3.06
CA PHE A 40 7.77 9.14 -3.56
C PHE A 40 8.02 8.91 -5.05
N LEU A 41 8.79 7.85 -5.36
CA LEU A 41 9.08 7.44 -6.72
C LEU A 41 8.22 6.25 -7.13
N ILE A 42 7.80 6.27 -8.38
CA ILE A 42 7.18 5.12 -9.04
C ILE A 42 8.03 4.71 -10.23
N VAL A 43 8.28 3.41 -10.31
CA VAL A 43 9.00 2.78 -11.40
C VAL A 43 8.02 1.96 -12.23
N VAL A 44 8.00 2.19 -13.53
CA VAL A 44 7.30 1.38 -14.51
C VAL A 44 8.34 0.58 -15.29
N GLN A 45 8.24 -0.73 -15.26
CA GLN A 45 9.17 -1.64 -15.93
C GLN A 45 8.42 -2.65 -16.79
N LEU A 46 9.03 -2.99 -17.92
CA LEU A 46 8.53 -4.00 -18.84
C LEU A 46 9.53 -5.15 -18.90
N ASP A 47 9.11 -6.32 -18.43
CA ASP A 47 9.89 -7.54 -18.51
C ASP A 47 9.38 -8.42 -19.66
N GLU A 48 10.12 -9.48 -19.99
CA GLU A 48 9.76 -10.48 -21.00
C GLU A 48 9.44 -9.86 -22.38
N GLU A 49 10.29 -8.93 -22.83
CA GLU A 49 10.11 -8.20 -24.10
C GLU A 49 8.77 -7.43 -24.16
N GLY A 50 8.32 -6.88 -23.03
CA GLY A 50 7.07 -6.12 -22.92
C GLY A 50 5.82 -6.99 -22.79
N LYS A 51 5.99 -8.27 -22.43
CA LYS A 51 4.88 -9.20 -22.12
C LYS A 51 4.56 -9.28 -20.65
N PHE A 52 5.40 -8.72 -19.77
CA PHE A 52 5.14 -8.68 -18.35
C PHE A 52 5.24 -7.23 -17.86
N PHE A 53 4.13 -6.73 -17.29
CA PHE A 53 4.05 -5.35 -16.82
C PHE A 53 4.32 -5.28 -15.33
N ARG A 54 5.15 -4.32 -14.91
CA ARG A 54 5.48 -4.07 -13.51
C ARG A 54 5.39 -2.58 -13.21
N LEU A 55 4.72 -2.26 -12.11
CA LEU A 55 4.59 -0.92 -11.58
C LEU A 55 4.83 -0.98 -10.09
N PHE A 56 5.90 -0.36 -9.61
CA PHE A 56 6.27 -0.46 -8.20
C PHE A 56 6.79 0.83 -7.61
N ALA A 57 6.60 0.92 -6.31
CA ALA A 57 7.18 1.92 -5.44
C ALA A 57 8.36 1.27 -4.69
N PRO A 58 9.61 1.63 -5.01
CA PRO A 58 10.75 1.23 -4.22
C PRO A 58 10.77 1.97 -2.89
N GLN A 59 11.50 1.42 -1.91
CA GLN A 59 11.83 2.06 -0.65
C GLN A 59 10.64 2.65 0.11
N VAL A 60 9.49 1.97 0.08
CA VAL A 60 8.31 2.39 0.85
C VAL A 60 8.64 2.41 2.35
N LEU A 61 9.38 1.41 2.82
CA LEU A 61 10.04 1.42 4.11
C LEU A 61 11.45 0.86 3.98
N ALA A 62 12.35 1.36 4.80
CA ALA A 62 13.73 0.90 4.89
C ALA A 62 14.03 0.32 6.28
N GLU A 63 15.18 -0.34 6.40
CA GLU A 63 15.75 -0.78 7.69
C GLU A 63 14.89 -1.78 8.49
N VAL A 64 13.91 -2.45 7.85
CA VAL A 64 13.02 -3.41 8.53
C VAL A 64 13.76 -4.66 9.00
N LYS A 65 14.91 -4.99 8.37
CA LYS A 65 15.68 -6.20 8.64
C LYS A 65 16.09 -6.36 10.11
N ASP A 66 16.51 -5.28 10.74
CA ASP A 66 17.00 -5.25 12.13
C ASP A 66 16.01 -4.53 13.07
N HIS A 67 14.80 -4.23 12.59
CA HIS A 67 13.78 -3.53 13.37
C HIS A 67 13.23 -4.42 14.49
N PRO A 68 13.05 -3.92 15.73
CA PRO A 68 12.55 -4.72 16.86
C PRO A 68 11.17 -5.32 16.63
N TYR A 69 10.34 -4.64 15.82
CA TYR A 69 8.99 -5.09 15.46
C TYR A 69 8.89 -5.70 14.06
N LYS A 70 9.99 -6.22 13.51
CA LYS A 70 10.01 -6.82 12.16
C LYS A 70 8.87 -7.81 11.92
N ASP A 71 8.63 -8.72 12.85
CA ASP A 71 7.59 -9.75 12.67
C ASP A 71 6.19 -9.13 12.58
N ALA A 72 5.91 -8.09 13.40
CA ALA A 72 4.66 -7.36 13.36
C ALA A 72 4.52 -6.59 12.04
N ILE A 73 5.58 -5.92 11.57
CA ILE A 73 5.59 -5.19 10.29
C ILE A 73 5.27 -6.14 9.13
N LEU A 74 5.98 -7.28 9.04
CA LEU A 74 5.78 -8.26 7.98
C LEU A 74 4.38 -8.89 8.04
N GLN A 75 3.87 -9.18 9.24
CA GLN A 75 2.50 -9.68 9.41
C GLN A 75 1.46 -8.64 8.97
N THR A 76 1.65 -7.37 9.33
CA THR A 76 0.76 -6.27 8.91
C THR A 76 0.77 -6.08 7.40
N MET A 77 1.94 -6.17 6.74
CA MET A 77 2.02 -6.13 5.27
C MET A 77 1.17 -7.24 4.63
N LEU A 78 1.24 -8.47 5.16
CA LEU A 78 0.42 -9.58 4.67
C LEU A 78 -1.09 -9.34 4.89
N ALA A 79 -1.46 -8.73 6.02
CA ALA A 79 -2.85 -8.33 6.27
C ALA A 79 -3.32 -7.27 5.27
N ILE A 80 -2.51 -6.24 5.01
CA ILE A 80 -2.81 -5.21 4.00
C ILE A 80 -2.95 -5.85 2.61
N SER A 81 -2.08 -6.79 2.23
CA SER A 81 -2.20 -7.54 0.97
C SER A 81 -3.52 -8.31 0.85
N TRP A 82 -4.03 -8.86 1.95
CA TRP A 82 -5.32 -9.55 1.96
C TRP A 82 -6.51 -8.58 1.80
N GLU A 83 -6.41 -7.41 2.41
CA GLU A 83 -7.47 -6.40 2.44
C GLU A 83 -7.55 -5.57 1.15
N THR A 84 -6.42 -5.43 0.45
CA THR A 84 -6.28 -4.62 -0.76
C THR A 84 -6.33 -5.50 -2.02
N LYS A 85 -6.61 -4.87 -3.17
CA LYS A 85 -6.65 -5.57 -4.47
C LYS A 85 -5.43 -5.17 -5.28
N MET A 86 -4.92 -6.11 -6.09
CA MET A 86 -3.82 -5.94 -7.05
C MET A 86 -2.43 -5.73 -6.42
N LEU A 87 -2.37 -5.11 -5.24
CA LEU A 87 -1.11 -4.77 -4.59
C LEU A 87 -0.46 -6.00 -3.94
N GLN A 88 0.82 -6.16 -4.22
CA GLN A 88 1.71 -7.07 -3.54
C GLN A 88 2.76 -6.27 -2.77
N TRP A 89 3.19 -6.84 -1.65
CA TRP A 89 4.30 -6.31 -0.87
C TRP A 89 5.50 -7.25 -0.99
N GLU A 90 6.67 -6.68 -1.22
CA GLU A 90 7.93 -7.41 -1.27
C GLU A 90 8.84 -6.95 -0.14
N TYR A 91 9.57 -7.88 0.45
CA TYR A 91 10.59 -7.63 1.45
C TYR A 91 11.92 -8.18 0.94
N ASP A 92 12.92 -7.31 0.82
CA ASP A 92 14.28 -7.70 0.49
C ASP A 92 15.04 -8.10 1.77
N PRO A 93 15.43 -9.39 1.94
CA PRO A 93 16.16 -9.83 3.12
C PRO A 93 17.62 -9.35 3.17
N SER A 94 18.16 -8.83 2.06
CA SER A 94 19.54 -8.38 1.98
C SER A 94 19.77 -7.07 2.73
N ASP A 95 18.88 -6.09 2.57
CA ASP A 95 18.96 -4.75 3.16
C ASP A 95 17.73 -4.36 4.01
N GLY A 96 16.65 -5.14 3.95
CA GLY A 96 15.42 -4.88 4.69
C GLY A 96 14.48 -3.88 4.02
N GLU A 97 14.66 -3.59 2.73
CA GLU A 97 13.74 -2.74 1.97
C GLU A 97 12.37 -3.40 1.81
N ILE A 98 11.32 -2.60 1.97
CA ILE A 98 9.95 -2.97 1.60
C ILE A 98 9.55 -2.21 0.34
N ARG A 99 9.00 -2.96 -0.62
CA ARG A 99 8.48 -2.43 -1.88
C ARG A 99 7.01 -2.77 -2.04
N ALA A 100 6.29 -1.90 -2.74
CA ALA A 100 4.90 -2.10 -3.13
C ALA A 100 4.83 -2.27 -4.64
N ILE A 101 4.22 -3.34 -5.14
CA ILE A 101 4.22 -3.68 -6.56
C ILE A 101 2.84 -4.11 -7.07
N ILE A 102 2.51 -3.68 -8.27
CA ILE A 102 1.44 -4.24 -9.10
C ILE A 102 2.11 -4.80 -10.36
N GLU A 103 1.97 -6.09 -10.58
CA GLU A 103 2.51 -6.76 -11.76
C GLU A 103 1.55 -7.82 -12.31
N PHE A 104 1.60 -8.01 -13.62
CA PHE A 104 0.82 -9.04 -14.30
C PHE A 104 1.36 -9.32 -15.71
N PRO A 105 1.17 -10.56 -16.20
CA PRO A 105 1.45 -10.89 -17.58
C PRO A 105 0.40 -10.24 -18.50
N LEU A 106 0.87 -9.66 -19.60
CA LEU A 106 0.06 -9.12 -20.68
C LEU A 106 -0.26 -10.20 -21.72
N GLU A 107 0.69 -11.09 -22.03
CA GLU A 107 0.56 -12.16 -23.03
C GLU A 107 0.02 -11.63 -24.38
N ASP A 108 -1.22 -11.99 -24.72
CA ASP A 108 -1.92 -11.57 -25.93
C ASP A 108 -2.66 -10.23 -25.78
N SER A 109 -2.74 -9.71 -24.57
CA SER A 109 -3.44 -8.46 -24.24
C SER A 109 -2.53 -7.24 -24.44
N LEU A 110 -3.15 -6.13 -24.81
CA LEU A 110 -2.50 -4.82 -24.82
C LEU A 110 -2.62 -4.17 -23.44
N LEU A 111 -1.55 -3.50 -22.98
CA LEU A 111 -1.65 -2.57 -21.86
C LEU A 111 -2.39 -1.32 -22.32
N THR A 112 -3.64 -1.15 -21.89
CA THR A 112 -4.42 0.06 -22.19
C THR A 112 -4.10 1.19 -21.23
N GLU A 113 -4.29 2.43 -21.67
CA GLU A 113 -4.15 3.63 -20.81
C GLU A 113 -5.03 3.56 -19.56
N ARG A 114 -6.27 3.03 -19.71
CA ARG A 114 -7.18 2.84 -18.58
C ARG A 114 -6.65 1.84 -17.55
N GLN A 115 -5.99 0.76 -18.00
CA GLN A 115 -5.36 -0.20 -17.09
C GLN A 115 -4.16 0.44 -16.39
N PHE A 116 -3.30 1.11 -17.15
CA PHE A 116 -2.13 1.81 -16.61
C PHE A 116 -2.54 2.84 -15.55
N ASN A 117 -3.46 3.76 -15.88
CA ASN A 117 -3.92 4.79 -14.95
C ASN A 117 -4.56 4.20 -13.69
N ARG A 118 -5.31 3.10 -13.83
CA ARG A 118 -5.90 2.39 -12.68
C ARG A 118 -4.82 1.80 -11.77
N CYS A 119 -3.77 1.21 -12.33
CA CYS A 119 -2.65 0.69 -11.57
C CYS A 119 -1.87 1.82 -10.91
N LEU A 120 -1.56 2.90 -11.64
CA LEU A 120 -0.82 4.06 -11.15
C LEU A 120 -1.52 4.71 -9.96
N SER A 121 -2.76 5.19 -10.16
CA SER A 121 -3.51 5.83 -9.07
C SER A 121 -3.82 4.87 -7.93
N GLY A 122 -4.05 3.58 -8.23
CA GLY A 122 -4.30 2.57 -7.21
C GLY A 122 -3.07 2.30 -6.33
N LEU A 123 -1.88 2.19 -6.92
CA LEU A 123 -0.62 2.02 -6.18
C LEU A 123 -0.39 3.21 -5.24
N ILE A 124 -0.49 4.44 -5.76
CA ILE A 124 -0.28 5.67 -5.00
C ILE A 124 -1.24 5.71 -3.81
N GLN A 125 -2.53 5.57 -4.07
CA GLN A 125 -3.55 5.66 -3.03
C GLN A 125 -3.39 4.59 -1.95
N ILE A 126 -3.13 3.34 -2.34
CA ILE A 126 -3.02 2.25 -1.36
C ILE A 126 -1.75 2.43 -0.51
N VAL A 127 -0.63 2.78 -1.12
CA VAL A 127 0.63 2.99 -0.40
C VAL A 127 0.52 4.18 0.55
N ASP A 128 0.14 5.35 0.02
CA ASP A 128 0.17 6.61 0.76
C ASP A 128 -0.94 6.72 1.81
N THR A 129 -2.17 6.35 1.47
CA THR A 129 -3.33 6.59 2.34
C THR A 129 -3.66 5.41 3.26
N VAL A 130 -3.38 4.17 2.83
CA VAL A 130 -3.80 2.97 3.58
C VAL A 130 -2.63 2.32 4.31
N ALA A 131 -1.56 2.04 3.58
CA ALA A 131 -0.51 1.17 4.10
C ALA A 131 0.47 1.89 5.00
N LEU A 132 0.96 3.05 4.58
CA LEU A 132 2.02 3.73 5.32
C LEU A 132 1.62 4.22 6.70
N PRO A 133 0.48 4.88 6.91
CA PRO A 133 0.08 5.31 8.25
C PRO A 133 0.01 4.11 9.22
N ARG A 134 -0.56 3.00 8.74
CA ARG A 134 -0.67 1.75 9.51
C ARG A 134 0.69 1.10 9.79
N LEU A 135 1.59 1.06 8.81
CA LEU A 135 2.92 0.47 8.98
C LEU A 135 3.84 1.34 9.85
N GLN A 136 3.73 2.67 9.75
CA GLN A 136 4.43 3.61 10.63
C GLN A 136 3.99 3.42 12.09
N GLU A 137 2.68 3.29 12.35
CA GLU A 137 2.18 3.00 13.69
C GLU A 137 2.71 1.67 14.25
N VAL A 138 2.79 0.62 13.42
CA VAL A 138 3.39 -0.67 13.81
C VAL A 138 4.89 -0.53 14.07
N MET A 139 5.60 0.29 13.29
CA MET A 139 7.01 0.57 13.54
C MET A 139 7.24 1.30 14.86
N GLU A 140 6.33 2.18 15.26
CA GLU A 140 6.44 2.92 16.52
C GLU A 140 6.02 2.07 17.74
N THR A 141 4.94 1.31 17.62
CA THR A 141 4.26 0.68 18.77
C THR A 141 4.45 -0.83 18.84
N GLY A 142 4.74 -1.48 17.71
CA GLY A 142 4.71 -2.93 17.56
C GLY A 142 3.31 -3.54 17.45
N GLU A 143 2.26 -2.70 17.45
CA GLU A 143 0.86 -3.13 17.38
C GLU A 143 0.22 -2.70 16.06
N ASP A 144 -0.53 -3.62 15.45
CA ASP A 144 -1.30 -3.33 14.24
C ASP A 144 -2.66 -2.71 14.60
N PRO A 145 -2.92 -1.43 14.24
CA PRO A 145 -4.21 -0.79 14.52
C PRO A 145 -5.38 -1.40 13.73
N GLY A 146 -5.08 -2.26 12.76
CA GLY A 146 -6.08 -2.92 11.91
C GLY A 146 -6.62 -2.00 10.82
N ASN A 147 -7.67 -2.48 10.14
CA ASN A 147 -8.35 -1.72 9.10
C ASN A 147 -9.42 -0.80 9.71
N LEU A 148 -9.10 0.48 9.86
CA LEU A 148 -9.99 1.48 10.45
C LEU A 148 -11.31 1.62 9.67
N ASP A 149 -11.25 1.64 8.32
CA ASP A 149 -12.44 1.72 7.47
C ASP A 149 -13.41 0.55 7.69
N LEU A 150 -12.86 -0.66 7.87
CA LEU A 150 -13.65 -1.84 8.22
C LEU A 150 -14.31 -1.66 9.60
N GLY A 151 -13.55 -1.13 10.57
CA GLY A 151 -14.06 -0.77 11.89
C GLY A 151 -15.25 0.18 11.81
N GLU A 152 -15.14 1.27 11.07
CA GLU A 152 -16.23 2.24 10.87
C GLU A 152 -17.45 1.63 10.19
N ARG A 153 -17.26 0.82 9.14
CA ARG A 153 -18.36 0.11 8.46
C ARG A 153 -19.07 -0.86 9.38
N LEU A 154 -18.35 -1.53 10.27
CA LEU A 154 -18.93 -2.40 11.30
C LEU A 154 -19.73 -1.58 12.30
N LEU A 155 -19.21 -0.46 12.78
CA LEU A 155 -19.92 0.44 13.70
C LEU A 155 -21.22 0.94 13.07
N LEU A 156 -21.19 1.39 11.81
CA LEU A 156 -22.39 1.80 11.07
C LEU A 156 -23.40 0.65 10.95
N SER A 157 -22.94 -0.55 10.60
CA SER A 157 -23.80 -1.74 10.50
C SER A 157 -24.46 -2.09 11.83
N ILE A 158 -23.72 -1.98 12.95
CA ILE A 158 -24.26 -2.20 14.30
C ILE A 158 -25.32 -1.14 14.63
N GLN A 159 -25.05 0.13 14.31
CA GLN A 159 -25.99 1.22 14.56
C GLN A 159 -27.31 1.02 13.78
N GLU A 160 -27.25 0.54 12.54
CA GLU A 160 -28.43 0.26 11.71
C GLU A 160 -29.22 -0.95 12.21
N GLN A 161 -28.52 -2.05 12.55
CA GLN A 161 -29.16 -3.32 12.90
C GLN A 161 -29.59 -3.40 14.37
N ALA A 162 -28.90 -2.69 15.26
CA ALA A 162 -29.15 -2.67 16.70
C ALA A 162 -28.92 -1.27 17.30
N PRO A 163 -29.84 -0.31 17.06
CA PRO A 163 -29.74 1.04 17.59
C PRO A 163 -29.56 1.05 19.12
N GLY A 164 -28.58 1.80 19.63
CA GLY A 164 -28.26 1.91 21.05
C GLY A 164 -27.30 0.85 21.60
N LEU A 165 -26.95 -0.18 20.82
CA LEU A 165 -25.93 -1.16 21.23
C LEU A 165 -24.54 -0.53 21.32
N LEU A 166 -24.21 0.41 20.44
CA LEU A 166 -22.92 1.12 20.48
C LEU A 166 -22.70 1.85 21.80
N GLU A 167 -23.70 2.58 22.31
CA GLU A 167 -23.61 3.29 23.59
C GLU A 167 -23.40 2.33 24.78
N LEU A 168 -24.03 1.15 24.74
CA LEU A 168 -23.85 0.13 25.75
C LEU A 168 -22.44 -0.46 25.71
N LEU A 169 -21.91 -0.73 24.51
CA LEU A 169 -20.55 -1.21 24.32
C LEU A 169 -19.53 -0.17 24.79
N GLU A 170 -19.73 1.10 24.47
CA GLU A 170 -18.87 2.20 24.91
C GLU A 170 -18.79 2.27 26.45
N LYS A 171 -19.94 2.31 27.13
CA LYS A 171 -20.00 2.29 28.61
C LYS A 171 -19.33 1.04 29.21
N ALA A 172 -19.52 -0.12 28.58
CA ALA A 172 -18.92 -1.37 29.04
C ALA A 172 -17.37 -1.36 28.88
N MET A 173 -16.87 -0.82 27.77
CA MET A 173 -15.44 -0.66 27.52
C MET A 173 -14.80 0.34 28.49
N GLU A 174 -15.45 1.48 28.76
CA GLU A 174 -14.98 2.45 29.76
C GLU A 174 -14.90 1.82 31.16
N ALA A 175 -15.92 1.07 31.57
CA ALA A 175 -15.95 0.37 32.86
C ALA A 175 -14.89 -0.73 32.95
N ARG A 176 -14.47 -1.31 31.82
CA ARG A 176 -13.34 -2.25 31.76
C ARG A 176 -12.00 -1.52 31.88
N LYS A 177 -11.80 -0.43 31.14
CA LYS A 177 -10.57 0.38 31.20
C LYS A 177 -10.31 0.90 32.61
N LYS A 178 -11.34 1.42 33.29
CA LYS A 178 -11.27 1.86 34.69
C LYS A 178 -10.91 0.74 35.68
N ARG A 179 -11.32 -0.51 35.40
CA ARG A 179 -10.92 -1.66 36.23
C ARG A 179 -9.49 -2.10 35.97
N GLY A 180 -9.04 -2.07 34.71
CA GLY A 180 -7.66 -2.41 34.35
C GLY A 180 -6.64 -1.43 34.93
N SER A 181 -6.96 -0.13 34.96
CA SER A 181 -6.08 0.89 35.55
C SER A 181 -5.97 0.84 37.07
N LEU A 182 -6.92 0.19 37.76
CA LEU A 182 -6.91 0.02 39.22
C LEU A 182 -6.13 -1.22 39.67
N SER A 183 -5.72 -2.09 38.75
CA SER A 183 -4.95 -3.31 39.04
C SER A 183 -3.43 -3.15 38.90
N ASP A 184 -2.96 -2.01 38.40
CA ASP A 184 -1.54 -1.69 38.18
C ASP A 184 -0.96 -0.71 39.25
N GLU A 185 -1.70 -0.44 40.34
CA GLU A 185 -1.22 0.26 41.56
C GLU A 185 -1.04 -0.72 42.72
#